data_AF-A0A8S3HYA2-F1
#
_entry.id   AF-A0A8S3HYA2-F1
#
_cell.length_a   1.000
_cell.length_b   1.000
_cell.length_c   1.000
_cell.angle_alpha   90.00
_cell.angle_beta   90.00
_cell.angle_gamma   90.00
#
_symmetry.space_group_name_H-M   'P 1'
#
loop_
_entity.id
_entity.type
_entity.pdbx_description
1 polymer ?
#
loop_
_entity_poly.entity_id
_entity_poly.type
_entity_poly.pdbx_seq_one_letter_code
_entity_poly.pdbx_strand_id
1 'polypeptide(L)' 'MLRKLCDTENESSNCIAFILAPLEVSQPLSDIHVLLGQPGTLTLTCDGFPVPKVTWYVLQRHRIEKYYKA' A
#
# COMPACT_ATOMS: atom_id res chain seq x y z
N MET A 1 -5.48 -13.99 -9.48
CA MET A 1 -5.21 -15.44 -9.32
C MET A 1 -5.25 -15.75 -7.83
N LEU A 2 -6.35 -16.30 -7.31
CA LEU A 2 -6.53 -16.57 -5.87
C LEU A 2 -5.81 -17.88 -5.50
N ARG A 3 -4.85 -17.84 -4.57
CA ARG A 3 -4.20 -19.03 -4.00
C ARG A 3 -5.04 -19.54 -2.83
N LYS A 4 -5.66 -20.72 -2.96
CA LYS A 4 -6.26 -21.43 -1.82
C LYS A 4 -5.14 -22.07 -1.00
N LEU A 5 -5.11 -21.78 0.30
CA LEU A 5 -4.32 -22.48 1.30
C LEU A 5 -5.31 -23.21 2.21
N CYS A 6 -5.50 -24.51 2.02
CA CYS A 6 -6.05 -25.36 3.08
C CYS A 6 -5.69 -26.81 2.75
N ASP A 7 -4.77 -27.36 3.55
CA ASP A 7 -4.51 -28.79 3.61
C ASP A 7 -5.30 -29.40 4.77
N THR A 8 -5.60 -30.68 4.58
CA THR A 8 -6.03 -31.73 5.51
C THR A 8 -7.52 -31.93 5.78
N GLU A 9 -7.95 -33.14 5.38
CA GLU A 9 -9.16 -33.85 5.75
C GLU A 9 -9.17 -34.16 7.26
N ASN A 10 -10.05 -33.52 8.03
CA ASN A 10 -10.79 -34.20 9.10
C ASN A 10 -12.05 -33.42 9.49
N GLU A 11 -13.10 -34.16 9.84
CA GLU A 11 -14.49 -33.68 10.00
C GLU A 11 -14.63 -32.41 10.87
N SER A 12 -15.39 -31.44 10.33
CA SER A 12 -15.85 -30.20 10.99
C SER A 12 -14.78 -29.22 11.50
N SER A 13 -13.63 -29.16 10.85
CA SER A 13 -12.72 -28.02 11.01
C SER A 13 -13.28 -26.81 10.24
N ASN A 14 -13.73 -25.77 10.95
CA ASN A 14 -14.02 -24.47 10.33
C ASN A 14 -12.73 -23.93 9.71
N CYS A 15 -12.57 -24.08 8.39
CA CYS A 15 -11.43 -23.56 7.67
C CYS A 15 -11.60 -22.05 7.45
N ILE A 16 -10.78 -21.24 8.12
CA ILE A 16 -10.71 -19.79 7.85
C ILE A 16 -9.92 -19.59 6.55
N ALA A 17 -10.59 -19.12 5.51
CA ALA A 17 -9.95 -18.75 4.25
C ALA A 17 -9.37 -17.33 4.34
N PHE A 18 -8.06 -17.19 4.20
CA PHE A 18 -7.41 -15.88 4.04
C PHE A 18 -7.47 -15.47 2.56
N ILE A 19 -8.35 -14.53 2.22
CA ILE A 19 -8.38 -13.92 0.90
C ILE A 19 -7.28 -12.85 0.87
N LEU A 20 -6.16 -13.12 0.22
CA LEU A 20 -5.11 -12.12 0.00
C LEU A 20 -5.26 -11.48 -1.37
N ALA A 21 -5.09 -10.16 -1.44
CA ALA A 21 -5.07 -9.40 -2.69
C ALA A 21 -3.75 -8.63 -2.80
N PRO A 22 -3.07 -8.69 -3.96
CA PRO A 22 -1.82 -7.95 -4.17
C PRO A 22 -2.08 -6.44 -4.07
N LEU A 23 -1.02 -5.68 -3.76
CA LEU A 23 -1.04 -4.23 -3.84
C LEU A 23 -1.15 -3.81 -5.31
N GLU A 24 -2.19 -3.06 -5.63
CA GLU A 24 -2.42 -2.44 -6.93
C GLU A 24 -2.42 -0.92 -6.76
N VAL A 25 -1.64 -0.21 -7.56
CA VAL A 25 -1.61 1.26 -7.59
C VAL A 25 -2.47 1.72 -8.74
N SER A 26 -3.70 2.15 -8.45
CA SER A 26 -4.68 2.60 -9.43
C SER A 26 -4.40 4.04 -9.90
N GLN A 27 -3.90 4.88 -8.99
CA GLN A 27 -3.47 6.25 -9.32
C GLN A 27 -2.02 6.45 -8.84
N PRO A 28 -1.03 6.42 -9.76
CA PRO A 28 0.36 6.66 -9.42
C PRO A 28 0.60 8.13 -9.09
N LEU A 29 1.73 8.39 -8.44
CA LEU A 29 2.21 9.74 -8.18
C LEU A 29 2.52 10.47 -9.49
N SER A 30 2.11 11.72 -9.56
CA SER A 30 2.49 12.66 -10.62
C SER A 30 3.25 13.84 -10.04
N ASP A 31 4.12 14.42 -10.86
CA ASP A 31 4.79 15.67 -10.50
C ASP A 31 3.78 16.79 -10.29
N ILE A 32 4.01 17.61 -9.27
CA ILE A 32 3.21 18.79 -8.98
C ILE A 32 4.10 20.03 -8.99
N HIS A 33 3.54 21.14 -9.46
CA HIS A 33 4.14 22.45 -9.36
C HIS A 33 3.36 23.27 -8.34
N VAL A 34 4.07 23.77 -7.33
CA VAL A 34 3.47 24.53 -6.23
C VAL A 34 4.20 25.86 -6.13
N LEU A 35 3.44 26.94 -5.99
CA LEU A 35 4.02 28.27 -5.76
C LEU A 35 4.64 28.33 -4.36
N LEU A 36 5.73 29.08 -4.24
CA LEU A 36 6.39 29.26 -2.94
C LEU A 36 5.41 29.83 -1.91
N GLY A 37 5.39 29.21 -0.74
CA GLY A 37 4.47 29.56 0.36
C GLY A 37 3.08 28.93 0.26
N GLN A 38 2.74 28.23 -0.82
CA GLN A 38 1.49 27.48 -0.94
C GLN A 38 1.67 26.02 -0.49
N PRO A 39 0.63 25.39 0.09
CA PRO A 39 0.67 23.97 0.43
C PRO A 39 0.67 23.10 -0.82
N GLY A 40 1.50 22.05 -0.83
CA GLY A 40 1.50 21.00 -1.83
C GLY A 40 0.90 19.70 -1.29
N THR A 41 0.08 19.03 -2.10
CA THR A 41 -0.52 17.74 -1.77
C THR A 41 -0.12 16.70 -2.81
N LEU A 42 0.57 15.65 -2.37
CA LEU A 42 0.83 14.45 -3.16
C LEU A 42 -0.24 13.41 -2.84
N THR A 43 -0.93 12.93 -3.87
CA THR A 43 -2.01 11.94 -3.76
C THR A 43 -1.64 10.70 -4.53
N LEU A 44 -1.86 9.53 -3.94
CA LEU A 44 -1.77 8.23 -4.60
C LEU A 44 -3.00 7.41 -4.21
N THR A 45 -3.47 6.55 -5.09
CA THR A 45 -4.55 5.61 -4.79
C THR A 45 -4.03 4.20 -5.00
N CYS A 46 -4.19 3.36 -3.98
CA CYS A 46 -3.78 1.97 -4.02
C CYS A 46 -4.72 1.08 -3.21
N ASP A 47 -4.89 -0.15 -3.67
CA ASP A 47 -5.76 -1.15 -3.09
C ASP A 47 -5.00 -2.45 -2.85
N GLY A 48 -5.39 -3.22 -1.84
CA GLY A 48 -4.76 -4.48 -1.48
C GLY A 48 -5.36 -5.07 -0.21
N PHE A 49 -5.16 -6.37 0.01
CA PHE A 49 -5.61 -7.03 1.24
C PHE A 49 -4.49 -7.89 1.84
N PRO A 50 -4.12 -7.67 3.12
CA PRO A 50 -4.68 -6.67 4.04
C PRO A 50 -4.39 -5.23 3.60
N VAL A 51 -5.13 -4.26 4.15
CA VAL A 51 -5.02 -2.83 3.78
C VAL A 51 -3.56 -2.40 3.80
N PRO A 52 -3.02 -1.86 2.70
CA PRO A 52 -1.61 -1.57 2.59
C PRO A 52 -1.19 -0.40 3.49
N LYS A 53 0.01 -0.50 4.05
CA LYS A 53 0.64 0.60 4.80
C LYS A 53 1.42 1.50 3.84
N VAL A 54 0.96 2.74 3.68
CA VAL A 54 1.66 3.75 2.87
C VAL A 54 2.82 4.37 3.66
N THR A 55 3.98 4.54 3.03
CA THR A 55 5.16 5.21 3.62
C THR A 55 5.76 6.16 2.60
N TRP A 56 6.03 7.40 3.02
CA TRP A 56 6.63 8.43 2.17
C TRP A 56 8.13 8.53 2.39
N TYR A 57 8.86 8.67 1.29
CA TYR A 57 10.30 8.86 1.29
C TYR A 57 10.63 10.14 0.53
N VAL A 58 11.51 10.95 1.10
CA VAL A 58 12.06 12.11 0.42
C VAL A 58 13.48 11.77 0.00
N LEU A 59 13.76 11.89 -1.29
CA LEU A 59 15.11 11.77 -1.82
C LEU A 59 15.85 13.07 -1.54
N GLN A 60 16.70 13.07 -0.52
CA GLN A 60 17.77 14.06 -0.45
C GLN A 60 18.96 13.52 -1.24
N ARG A 61 19.72 14.42 -1.84
CA ARG A 61 20.76 14.18 -2.86
C ARG A 61 21.73 13.01 -2.56
N HIS A 62 21.88 12.58 -1.30
CA HIS A 62 22.61 11.38 -0.87
C HIS A 62 21.99 10.61 0.33
N ARG A 63 20.70 10.81 0.67
CA ARG A 63 20.06 10.15 1.83
C ARG A 63 18.55 9.96 1.63
N ILE A 64 18.05 8.76 1.93
CA ILE A 64 16.62 8.45 2.00
C ILE A 64 16.16 8.67 3.43
N GLU A 65 15.20 9.57 3.66
CA GLU A 65 14.57 9.76 4.97
C GLU A 65 13.08 9.45 4.92
N LYS A 66 12.57 8.79 5.96
CA LYS A 66 11.15 8.54 6.14
C LYS A 66 10.46 9.84 6.54
N TYR A 67 9.42 10.22 5.82
CA TYR A 67 8.60 11.37 6.17
C TYR A 67 7.29 10.91 6.81
N TYR A 68 7.03 11.37 8.03
CA TYR A 68 5.76 11.15 8.72
C TYR A 68 4.97 12.46 8.68
N LYS A 69 3.85 12.46 7.97
CA LYS A 69 2.83 13.50 8.13
C LYS A 69 1.94 13.06 9.29
N ALA A 70 1.92 13.84 10.37
CA ALA A 70 0.98 13.67 11.47
C ALA A 70 -0.46 13.94 11.01
#